data_AF-A0A1I5IIC9-F1
#
_entry.id   AF-A0A1I5IIC9-F1
#
_cell.length_a   1.000
_cell.length_b   1.000
_cell.length_c   1.000
_cell.angle_alpha   90.00
_cell.angle_beta   90.00
_cell.angle_gamma   90.00
#
_symmetry.space_group_name_H-M   'P 1'
#
loop_
_entity.id
_entity.type
_entity.pdbx_description
1 polymer ?
#
loop_
_entity_poly.entity_id
_entity_poly.type
_entity_poly.pdbx_seq_one_letter_code
_entity_poly.pdbx_strand_id
1 'polypeptide(L)'
;MERTETCGTLTFPDEVDLSNGAAILAQAGELLDAGVPALILDLSSCTFCDSNGLHVITHSQMRATELGVPMWVVLPPRGIVRRVSEVAGLQRRVAIAPDVATAREALAATARR
;
A
#
# COMPACT_ATOMS: atom_id res chain seq x y z
N MET A 1 -6.82 -7.36 -7.01
CA MET A 1 -5.57 -7.91 -6.45
C MET A 1 -4.82 -8.63 -7.56
N GLU A 2 -3.52 -8.42 -7.65
CA GLU A 2 -2.60 -9.13 -8.54
C GLU A 2 -1.53 -9.81 -7.69
N ARG A 3 -1.06 -10.98 -8.10
CA ARG A 3 0.06 -11.68 -7.45
C ARG A 3 1.08 -12.08 -8.49
N THR A 4 2.34 -11.80 -8.19
CA THR A 4 3.50 -12.23 -8.97
C THR A 4 4.43 -13.04 -8.09
N GLU A 5 5.50 -13.57 -8.68
CA GLU A 5 6.57 -14.25 -7.92
C GLU A 5 7.29 -13.32 -6.94
N THR A 6 7.17 -11.99 -7.12
CA THR A 6 7.95 -11.00 -6.36
C THR A 6 7.11 -10.09 -5.48
N CYS A 7 5.78 -10.02 -5.67
CA CYS A 7 4.89 -9.23 -4.82
C CYS A 7 3.41 -9.58 -5.00
N GLY A 8 2.59 -9.21 -4.02
CA GLY A 8 1.16 -8.96 -4.20
C GLY A 8 0.91 -7.47 -4.40
N THR A 9 -0.01 -7.10 -5.28
CA THR A 9 -0.45 -5.72 -5.50
C THR A 9 -1.96 -5.61 -5.26
N LEU A 10 -2.35 -4.67 -4.41
CA LEU A 10 -3.74 -4.30 -4.15
C LEU A 10 -3.98 -2.87 -4.65
N THR A 11 -4.68 -2.75 -5.77
CA THR A 11 -5.14 -1.46 -6.30
C THR A 11 -6.35 -0.98 -5.51
N PHE A 12 -6.25 0.25 -5.01
CA PHE A 12 -7.32 0.93 -4.30
C PHE A 12 -8.35 1.46 -5.30
N PRO A 13 -9.64 1.52 -4.91
CA PRO A 13 -10.65 2.20 -5.71
C PRO A 13 -10.41 3.72 -5.75
N ASP A 14 -11.19 4.40 -6.59
CA ASP A 14 -11.14 5.86 -6.74
C ASP A 14 -11.43 6.59 -5.41
N GLU A 15 -12.27 6.00 -4.55
CA GLU A 15 -12.63 6.56 -3.25
C GLU A 15 -12.54 5.50 -2.14
N VAL A 16 -11.91 5.87 -1.02
CA VAL A 16 -11.86 5.05 0.20
C VAL A 16 -12.51 5.80 1.36
N ASP A 17 -13.49 5.15 1.97
CA ASP A 17 -14.29 5.66 3.08
C ASP A 17 -14.71 4.54 4.05
N LEU A 18 -15.62 4.85 4.96
CA LEU A 18 -16.15 3.90 5.94
C LEU A 18 -16.83 2.67 5.31
N SER A 19 -17.41 2.80 4.12
CA SER A 19 -18.19 1.74 3.46
C SER A 19 -17.31 0.62 2.91
N ASN A 20 -16.06 0.93 2.54
CA ASN A 20 -15.18 0.00 1.85
C ASN A 20 -13.84 -0.27 2.57
N GLY A 21 -13.45 0.55 3.55
CA GLY A 21 -12.16 0.39 4.25
C GLY A 21 -11.95 -0.99 4.87
N ALA A 22 -12.97 -1.56 5.51
CA ALA A 22 -12.87 -2.90 6.10
C ALA A 22 -12.62 -4.01 5.05
N ALA A 23 -13.27 -3.91 3.88
CA ALA A 23 -13.10 -4.86 2.80
C ALA A 23 -11.70 -4.75 2.17
N ILE A 24 -11.18 -3.53 1.99
CA ILE A 24 -9.83 -3.30 1.46
C ILE A 24 -8.77 -3.83 2.44
N LEU A 25 -8.96 -3.62 3.75
CA LEU A 25 -8.06 -4.17 4.77
C LEU A 25 -8.05 -5.71 4.74
N ALA A 26 -9.21 -6.34 4.60
CA ALA A 26 -9.30 -7.79 4.48
C ALA A 26 -8.54 -8.30 3.25
N GLN A 27 -8.68 -7.65 2.10
CA GLN A 27 -7.94 -7.98 0.87
C GLN A 27 -6.42 -7.84 1.04
N ALA A 28 -5.95 -6.80 1.74
CA ALA A 28 -4.52 -6.67 2.07
C ALA A 28 -4.05 -7.82 2.97
N GLY A 29 -4.87 -8.20 3.95
CA GLY A 29 -4.64 -9.37 4.81
C GLY A 29 -4.56 -10.67 4.02
N GLU A 30 -5.48 -10.91 3.08
CA GLU A 30 -5.48 -12.10 2.22
C GLU A 30 -4.18 -12.25 1.42
N LEU A 31 -3.62 -11.15 0.89
CA LEU A 31 -2.33 -11.20 0.21
C LEU A 31 -1.20 -11.60 1.17
N LEU A 32 -1.16 -11.00 2.35
CA LEU A 32 -0.14 -11.25 3.37
C LEU A 32 -0.23 -12.69 3.92
N ASP A 33 -1.41 -13.15 4.26
CA ASP A 33 -1.64 -14.50 4.79
C ASP A 33 -1.38 -15.58 3.73
N ALA A 34 -1.52 -15.23 2.45
CA ALA A 34 -1.14 -16.11 1.35
C ALA A 34 0.37 -16.12 1.06
N GLY A 35 1.19 -15.44 1.87
CA GLY A 35 2.65 -15.53 1.83
C GLY A 35 3.30 -14.80 0.66
N VAL A 36 2.73 -13.67 0.20
CA VAL A 36 3.42 -12.86 -0.81
C VAL A 36 4.77 -12.36 -0.27
N PRO A 37 5.84 -12.38 -1.09
CA PRO A 37 7.17 -11.97 -0.64
C PRO A 37 7.29 -10.45 -0.43
N ALA A 38 6.32 -9.67 -0.92
CA ALA A 38 6.19 -8.23 -0.70
C ALA A 38 4.74 -7.78 -0.96
N LEU A 39 4.33 -6.64 -0.40
CA LEU A 39 3.02 -6.03 -0.63
C LEU A 39 3.15 -4.63 -1.23
N ILE A 40 2.38 -4.34 -2.28
CA ILE A 40 2.21 -3.01 -2.86
C ILE A 40 0.75 -2.60 -2.70
N LEU A 41 0.52 -1.47 -2.03
CA LEU A 41 -0.79 -0.79 -2.00
C LEU A 41 -0.79 0.30 -3.05
N ASP A 42 -1.55 0.13 -4.11
CA ASP A 42 -1.57 1.03 -5.26
C ASP A 42 -2.73 2.03 -5.18
N LEU A 43 -2.42 3.28 -4.83
CA LEU A 43 -3.38 4.39 -4.76
C LEU A 43 -3.24 5.33 -5.96
N SER A 44 -2.66 4.87 -7.08
CA SER A 44 -2.38 5.72 -8.25
C SER A 44 -3.61 6.37 -8.88
N SER A 45 -4.76 5.69 -8.88
CA SER A 45 -6.04 6.23 -9.34
C SER A 45 -6.92 6.77 -8.21
N CYS A 46 -6.52 6.65 -6.95
CA CYS A 46 -7.32 7.05 -5.80
C CYS A 46 -7.40 8.58 -5.73
N THR A 47 -8.62 9.12 -5.79
CA THR A 47 -8.90 10.56 -5.76
C THR A 47 -9.45 11.02 -4.42
N PHE A 48 -9.97 10.11 -3.60
CA PHE A 48 -10.45 10.40 -2.25
C PHE A 48 -10.03 9.33 -1.25
N CYS A 49 -9.51 9.74 -0.10
CA CYS A 49 -9.05 8.85 0.96
C CYS A 49 -9.21 9.56 2.30
N ASP A 50 -10.13 9.09 3.13
CA ASP A 50 -10.36 9.61 4.47
C ASP A 50 -9.46 8.90 5.52
N SER A 51 -9.81 9.03 6.80
CA SER A 51 -9.10 8.35 7.89
C SER A 51 -9.18 6.82 7.82
N ASN A 52 -10.21 6.24 7.18
CA ASN A 52 -10.32 4.79 6.99
C ASN A 52 -9.26 4.30 6.00
N GLY A 53 -8.97 5.04 4.93
CA GLY A 53 -7.87 4.67 4.03
C GLY A 53 -6.50 4.72 4.71
N LEU A 54 -6.25 5.71 5.57
CA LEU A 54 -5.05 5.74 6.42
C LEU A 54 -5.02 4.56 7.41
N HIS A 55 -6.16 4.18 7.97
CA HIS A 55 -6.29 3.01 8.84
C HIS A 55 -5.88 1.74 8.10
N VAL A 56 -6.40 1.52 6.88
CA VAL A 56 -6.06 0.37 6.03
C VAL A 56 -4.56 0.29 5.79
N ILE A 57 -3.94 1.38 5.32
CA ILE A 57 -2.50 1.42 5.01
C ILE A 57 -1.67 1.08 6.25
N THR A 58 -2.03 1.67 7.38
CA THR A 58 -1.20 1.59 8.58
C THR A 58 -1.34 0.25 9.30
N HIS A 59 -2.52 -0.37 9.28
CA HIS A 59 -2.71 -1.73 9.77
C HIS A 59 -2.05 -2.76 8.84
N SER A 60 -2.12 -2.54 7.51
CA SER A 60 -1.38 -3.37 6.54
C SER A 60 0.13 -3.31 6.78
N GLN A 61 0.69 -2.12 7.05
CA GLN A 61 2.10 -1.97 7.41
C GLN A 61 2.45 -2.72 8.69
N MET A 62 1.62 -2.61 9.74
CA MET A 62 1.87 -3.31 11.00
C MET A 62 1.92 -4.82 10.77
N ARG A 63 0.93 -5.38 10.07
CA ARG A 63 0.86 -6.79 9.74
C ARG A 63 2.03 -7.26 8.86
N ALA A 64 2.38 -6.47 7.84
CA ALA A 64 3.51 -6.77 6.98
C ALA A 64 4.83 -6.79 7.78
N THR A 65 5.03 -5.84 8.70
CA THR A 65 6.18 -5.81 9.61
C THR A 65 6.22 -7.04 10.52
N GLU A 66 5.09 -7.44 11.12
CA GLU A 66 4.99 -8.66 11.95
C GLU A 66 5.42 -9.91 11.19
N LEU A 67 5.11 -9.97 9.89
CA LEU A 67 5.43 -11.09 9.00
C LEU A 67 6.82 -10.95 8.35
N GLY A 68 7.54 -9.85 8.57
CA GLY A 68 8.81 -9.58 7.88
C GLY A 68 8.66 -9.32 6.38
N VAL A 69 7.45 -8.99 5.92
CA VAL A 69 7.13 -8.73 4.50
C VAL A 69 7.32 -7.24 4.21
N PRO A 70 8.19 -6.85 3.25
CA PRO A 70 8.32 -5.45 2.86
C PRO A 70 7.03 -4.93 2.20
N MET A 71 6.65 -3.70 2.56
CA MET A 71 5.46 -3.04 2.01
C MET A 71 5.80 -1.68 1.41
N TRP A 72 5.19 -1.38 0.26
CA TRP A 72 5.24 -0.08 -0.40
C TRP A 72 3.84 0.47 -0.65
N VAL A 73 3.69 1.78 -0.51
CA VAL A 73 2.49 2.53 -0.90
C VAL A 73 2.80 3.34 -2.14
N VAL A 74 2.02 3.18 -3.20
CA VAL A 74 2.16 3.98 -4.42
C VAL A 74 1.25 5.18 -4.33
N LEU A 75 1.86 6.37 -4.32
CA LEU A 75 1.17 7.65 -4.33
C LEU A 75 1.83 8.56 -5.38
N PRO A 76 1.10 8.94 -6.45
CA PRO A 76 1.62 9.87 -7.44
C PRO A 76 2.14 11.15 -6.77
N PRO A 77 3.18 11.79 -7.33
CA PRO A 77 3.81 12.97 -6.72
C PRO A 77 2.88 14.19 -6.64
N ARG A 78 1.72 14.14 -7.31
CA ARG A 78 0.68 15.17 -7.30
C ARG A 78 -0.66 14.52 -7.01
N GLY A 79 -1.56 15.27 -6.38
CA GLY A 79 -2.92 14.81 -6.08
C GLY A 79 -3.31 15.10 -4.63
N ILE A 80 -4.61 15.10 -4.37
CA ILE A 80 -5.13 15.41 -3.04
C ILE A 80 -4.75 14.34 -2.01
N VAL A 81 -4.82 13.05 -2.38
CA VAL A 81 -4.44 11.94 -1.50
C VAL A 81 -2.95 12.01 -1.12
N ARG A 82 -2.08 12.37 -2.07
CA ARG A 82 -0.66 12.62 -1.80
C ARG A 82 -0.48 13.74 -0.76
N ARG A 83 -1.14 14.88 -0.93
CA ARG A 83 -1.07 16.00 0.02
C ARG A 83 -1.61 15.63 1.40
N VAL A 84 -2.75 14.93 1.44
CA VAL A 84 -3.35 14.45 2.70
C VAL A 84 -2.39 13.49 3.41
N SER A 85 -1.75 12.58 2.67
CA SER A 85 -0.76 11.66 3.24
C SER A 85 0.44 12.39 3.87
N GLU A 86 0.90 13.49 3.26
CA GLU A 86 2.00 14.31 3.76
C GLU A 86 1.64 15.02 5.06
N VAL A 87 0.44 15.62 5.10
CA VAL A 87 -0.11 16.27 6.30
C VAL A 87 -0.32 15.26 7.42
N ALA A 88 -0.82 14.06 7.11
CA ALA A 88 -0.98 12.97 8.06
C ALA A 88 0.35 12.34 8.51
N GLY A 89 1.47 12.69 7.87
CA GLY A 89 2.79 12.18 8.22
C GLY A 89 3.02 10.73 7.81
N LEU A 90 2.29 10.23 6.80
CA LEU A 90 2.32 8.82 6.39
C LEU A 90 3.72 8.38 5.94
N GLN A 91 4.48 9.28 5.32
CA GLN A 91 5.88 9.07 4.90
C GLN A 91 6.84 8.68 6.03
N ARG A 92 6.47 8.89 7.30
CA ARG A 92 7.26 8.46 8.46
C ARG A 92 6.95 7.02 8.89
N ARG A 93 5.92 6.40 8.32
CA ARG A 93 5.38 5.10 8.75
C ARG A 93 5.51 4.02 7.68
N VAL A 94 5.53 4.39 6.41
CA VAL A 94 5.56 3.46 5.27
C VAL A 94 6.53 3.95 4.20
N ALA A 95 7.05 3.03 3.40
CA ALA A 95 7.77 3.38 2.19
C ALA A 95 6.78 3.85 1.10
N ILE A 96 7.11 4.93 0.41
CA ILE A 96 6.26 5.53 -0.63
C ILE A 96 7.02 5.56 -1.96
N ALA A 97 6.38 5.08 -3.02
CA ALA A 97 6.85 5.17 -4.40
C ALA A 97 5.90 6.05 -5.25
N PRO A 98 6.42 6.72 -6.30
CA PRO A 98 5.59 7.54 -7.19
C PRO A 98 4.69 6.72 -8.13
N ASP A 99 5.08 5.48 -8.43
CA ASP A 99 4.37 4.55 -9.30
C ASP A 99 4.73 3.09 -8.93
N VAL A 100 3.95 2.14 -9.47
CA VAL A 100 4.12 0.70 -9.22
C VAL A 100 5.46 0.18 -9.75
N ALA A 101 5.97 0.73 -10.85
CA ALA A 101 7.24 0.30 -11.43
C ALA A 101 8.40 0.58 -10.46
N THR A 102 8.47 1.80 -9.93
CA THR A 102 9.45 2.21 -8.93
C THR A 102 9.36 1.37 -7.65
N ALA A 103 8.14 1.05 -7.18
CA ALA A 103 7.95 0.17 -6.03
C ALA A 103 8.52 -1.24 -6.29
N ARG A 104 8.23 -1.81 -7.47
CA ARG A 104 8.74 -3.13 -7.87
C ARG A 104 10.26 -3.14 -8.01
N GLU A 105 10.85 -2.08 -8.57
CA GLU A 105 12.31 -1.93 -8.66
C GLU A 105 12.98 -1.87 -7.27
N ALA A 106 12.40 -1.11 -6.34
CA ALA A 106 12.90 -1.01 -4.99
C ALA A 106 12.85 -2.36 -4.24
N LEU A 107 11.77 -3.13 -4.43
CA LEU A 107 11.65 -4.49 -3.90
C LEU A 107 12.71 -5.43 -4.50
N ALA A 108 12.90 -5.37 -5.83
CA ALA A 108 13.91 -6.17 -6.50
C ALA A 108 15.34 -5.84 -6.05
N ALA A 109 15.63 -4.59 -5.71
CA ALA A 109 16.92 -4.17 -5.17
C ALA A 109 17.16 -4.69 -3.75
N THR A 110 16.12 -4.78 -2.92
CA THR A 110 16.21 -5.33 -1.56
C THR A 110 16.38 -6.85 -1.57
N ALA A 111 15.71 -7.57 -2.48
CA ALA A 111 15.80 -9.04 -2.57
C ALA A 111 17.18 -9.57 -3.02
N ARG A 112 18.03 -8.70 -3.59
CA ARG A 112 19.39 -9.03 -4.04
C ARG A 112 20.45 -8.84 -2.96
N ARG A 113 20.08 -8.36 -1.77
CA ARG A 113 20.97 -8.13 -0.63
C ARG A 113 20.86 -9.27 0.36
#